data_AF-A0A8B9ENP0-F1
#
_entry.id   AF-A0A8B9ENP0-F1
#
_cell.length_a   1.000
_cell.length_b   1.000
_cell.length_c   1.000
_cell.angle_alpha   90.00
_cell.angle_beta   90.00
_cell.angle_gamma   90.00
#
_symmetry.space_group_name_H-M   'P 1'
#
loop_
_entity.id
_entity.type
_entity.pdbx_description
1 polymer ?
#
loop_
_entity_poly.entity_id
_entity_poly.type
_entity_poly.pdbx_seq_one_letter_code
_entity_poly.pdbx_strand_id
1 'polypeptide(L)'
;WEACCLDLRELCCLDYLVNLVLLCSLPVGGGESLRSYWKMYLPQVLLLIYVVDSADHARLPVAKQLLHQLIENNSTLPVVVLANKQDLEGAYCITDIHDALALSDIGDKRKMFLIGTHVAEDGSEISSSMKDAKELIAELFLELQ
;
A
#
# COMPACT_ATOMS: atom_id res chain seq x y z
N TRP A 1 -0.81 25.01 4.82
CA TRP A 1 0.02 24.23 5.75
C TRP A 1 -0.77 23.15 6.51
N GLU A 2 -1.95 22.72 6.02
CA GLU A 2 -2.71 21.58 6.57
C GLU A 2 -3.15 20.64 5.43
N ALA A 3 -2.22 20.30 4.52
CA ALA A 3 -2.51 19.41 3.40
C ALA A 3 -2.06 17.99 3.75
N CYS A 4 -3.01 17.05 3.70
CA CYS A 4 -2.81 15.59 3.69
C CYS A 4 -1.99 15.01 4.83
N CYS A 5 -2.40 15.26 6.07
CA CYS A 5 -2.18 14.26 7.11
C CYS A 5 -3.14 13.10 6.82
N LEU A 6 -2.67 12.06 6.13
CA LEU A 6 -3.36 10.78 6.06
C LEU A 6 -3.56 10.29 7.49
N ASP A 7 -4.78 10.47 8.02
CA ASP A 7 -5.14 9.85 9.29
C ASP A 7 -5.21 8.34 9.03
N LEU A 8 -4.13 7.62 9.34
CA LEU A 8 -4.07 6.17 9.18
C LEU A 8 -5.15 5.42 9.97
N ARG A 9 -5.90 6.10 10.85
CA ARG A 9 -7.09 5.53 11.47
C ARG A 9 -8.17 5.19 10.44
N GLU A 10 -8.27 5.91 9.32
CA GLU A 10 -9.24 5.58 8.25
C GLU A 10 -8.77 4.43 7.33
N LEU A 11 -7.47 4.12 7.29
CA LEU A 11 -6.95 2.95 6.59
C LEU A 11 -7.37 1.62 7.25
N CYS A 12 -7.78 1.67 8.52
CA CYS A 12 -8.22 0.51 9.30
C CYS A 12 -9.72 0.22 9.17
N CYS A 13 -10.52 1.20 8.71
CA CYS A 13 -11.99 1.10 8.70
C CYS A 13 -12.60 0.70 7.35
N LEU A 14 -11.79 0.53 6.31
CA LEU A 14 -12.28 0.11 4.99
C LEU A 14 -12.03 -1.38 4.82
N ASP A 15 -12.99 -2.17 5.28
CA ASP A 15 -13.23 -3.48 4.69
C ASP A 15 -13.38 -3.29 3.16
N TYR A 16 -12.87 -4.28 2.41
CA TYR A 16 -12.95 -4.42 0.95
C TYR A 16 -11.84 -3.74 0.10
N LEU A 17 -11.01 -4.64 -0.46
CA LEU A 17 -10.26 -4.51 -1.73
C LEU A 17 -9.12 -3.48 -1.80
N VAL A 18 -7.90 -3.97 -2.07
CA VAL A 18 -6.80 -3.28 -2.77
C VAL A 18 -6.84 -1.75 -2.62
N ASN A 19 -6.42 -1.27 -1.45
CA ASN A 19 -6.29 0.16 -1.21
C ASN A 19 -5.03 0.65 -1.91
N LEU A 20 -5.22 1.20 -3.12
CA LEU A 20 -4.25 2.03 -3.81
C LEU A 20 -4.26 3.41 -3.15
N VAL A 21 -3.32 3.70 -2.25
CA VAL A 21 -3.12 5.08 -1.79
C VAL A 21 -2.16 5.74 -2.76
N LEU A 22 -2.75 6.58 -3.62
CA LEU A 22 -2.04 7.40 -4.58
C LEU A 22 -1.70 8.73 -3.91
N LEU A 23 -0.43 8.96 -3.57
CA LEU A 23 0.02 10.30 -3.20
C LEU A 23 0.14 11.13 -4.48
N CYS A 24 -0.96 11.77 -4.87
CA CYS A 24 -0.99 12.81 -5.89
C CYS A 24 -0.89 14.19 -5.23
N SER A 25 -0.24 15.14 -5.91
CA SER A 25 -0.11 16.54 -5.50
C SER A 25 -1.42 17.35 -5.55
N LEU A 26 -2.60 16.69 -5.68
CA LEU A 26 -3.90 17.34 -5.85
C LEU A 26 -4.98 16.77 -4.91
N PRO A 27 -5.88 17.62 -4.38
CA PRO A 27 -6.84 17.26 -3.34
C PRO A 27 -8.11 16.61 -3.90
N VAL A 28 -8.09 15.31 -4.20
CA VAL A 28 -9.34 14.57 -4.50
C VAL A 28 -9.27 13.14 -3.94
N GLY A 29 -10.20 12.81 -3.03
CA GLY A 29 -10.26 11.56 -2.25
C GLY A 29 -10.80 10.32 -2.99
N GLY A 30 -10.64 9.15 -2.34
CA GLY A 30 -10.85 7.81 -2.91
C GLY A 30 -12.17 7.12 -2.50
N GLY A 31 -13.26 7.35 -3.24
CA GLY A 31 -14.45 6.48 -3.22
C GLY A 31 -14.42 5.41 -4.33
N GLU A 32 -15.22 4.34 -4.21
CA GLU A 32 -15.26 3.16 -5.10
C GLU A 32 -15.45 3.46 -6.60
N SER A 33 -15.87 4.67 -6.99
CA SER A 33 -15.97 5.14 -8.37
C SER A 33 -14.63 5.52 -9.03
N LEU A 34 -13.49 5.45 -8.32
CA LEU A 34 -12.19 5.93 -8.81
C LEU A 34 -11.31 4.94 -9.60
N ARG A 35 -11.61 3.63 -9.65
CA ARG A 35 -10.75 2.66 -10.36
C ARG A 35 -10.55 2.99 -11.84
N SER A 36 -11.59 3.51 -12.49
CA SER A 36 -11.54 3.94 -13.89
C SER A 36 -10.61 5.13 -14.13
N TYR A 37 -10.28 5.90 -13.09
CA TYR A 37 -9.47 7.11 -13.16
C TYR A 37 -8.01 6.90 -12.74
N TRP A 38 -7.63 5.75 -12.19
CA TRP A 38 -6.26 5.46 -11.76
C TRP A 38 -5.23 5.77 -12.84
N LYS A 39 -5.51 5.37 -14.09
CA LYS A 39 -4.63 5.62 -15.24
C LYS A 39 -4.37 7.11 -15.51
N MET A 40 -5.29 8.00 -15.15
CA MET A 40 -5.14 9.44 -15.36
C MET A 40 -4.25 10.10 -14.30
N TYR A 41 -4.16 9.52 -13.11
CA TYR A 41 -3.40 10.07 -11.99
C TYR A 41 -2.01 9.44 -11.85
N LEU A 42 -1.80 8.22 -12.36
CA LEU A 42 -0.52 7.48 -12.34
C LEU A 42 0.72 8.29 -12.80
N PRO A 43 0.66 9.18 -13.81
CA PRO A 43 1.81 9.98 -14.21
C PRO A 43 2.29 11.00 -13.15
N GLN A 44 1.44 11.36 -12.19
CA GLN A 44 1.72 12.36 -11.15
C GLN A 44 2.01 11.72 -9.78
N VAL A 45 2.21 10.40 -9.75
CA VAL A 45 2.40 9.64 -8.52
C VAL A 45 3.86 9.61 -8.18
N LEU A 46 4.16 10.05 -6.96
CA LEU A 46 5.52 10.02 -6.43
C LEU A 46 5.81 8.69 -5.74
N LEU A 47 4.82 8.11 -5.05
CA LEU A 47 4.96 6.89 -4.26
C LEU A 47 3.66 6.06 -4.35
N LEU A 48 3.80 4.75 -4.57
CA LEU A 48 2.70 3.79 -4.56
C LEU A 48 2.67 3.05 -3.21
N ILE A 49 1.62 3.25 -2.42
CA ILE A 49 1.36 2.43 -1.23
C ILE A 49 0.29 1.40 -1.60
N TYR A 50 0.63 0.13 -1.47
CA TYR A 50 -0.17 -1.02 -1.89
C TYR A 50 -0.53 -1.91 -0.71
N VAL A 51 -1.77 -1.85 -0.25
CA VAL A 51 -2.21 -2.63 0.92
C VAL A 51 -2.86 -3.94 0.49
N VAL A 52 -2.42 -5.05 1.08
CA VAL A 52 -3.01 -6.39 0.89
C VAL A 52 -3.53 -6.95 2.20
N ASP A 53 -4.59 -7.75 2.13
CA ASP A 53 -5.10 -8.53 3.25
C ASP A 53 -4.32 -9.85 3.32
N SER A 54 -3.52 -10.02 4.37
CA SER A 54 -2.64 -11.19 4.48
C SER A 54 -3.39 -12.47 4.83
N ALA A 55 -4.63 -12.38 5.33
CA ALA A 55 -5.46 -13.52 5.67
C ALA A 55 -6.37 -13.96 4.51
N ASP A 56 -6.45 -13.18 3.42
CA ASP A 56 -7.27 -13.51 2.26
C ASP A 56 -6.47 -14.03 1.07
N HIS A 57 -6.07 -15.30 1.18
CA HIS A 57 -5.23 -15.95 0.17
C HIS A 57 -5.92 -16.08 -1.19
N ALA A 58 -7.26 -16.17 -1.23
CA ALA A 58 -8.02 -16.31 -2.47
C ALA A 58 -7.93 -15.05 -3.34
N ARG A 59 -7.76 -13.88 -2.73
CA ARG A 59 -7.64 -12.60 -3.44
C ARG A 59 -6.21 -12.21 -3.84
N LEU A 60 -5.18 -12.85 -3.27
CA LEU A 60 -3.78 -12.54 -3.59
C LEU A 60 -3.42 -12.66 -5.07
N PRO A 61 -3.91 -13.64 -5.86
CA PRO A 61 -3.62 -13.70 -7.30
C PRO A 61 -4.14 -12.48 -8.06
N VAL A 62 -5.32 -11.97 -7.69
CA VAL A 62 -5.90 -10.75 -8.27
C VAL A 62 -5.10 -9.53 -7.83
N ALA A 63 -4.70 -9.47 -6.56
CA ALA A 63 -3.86 -8.41 -6.03
C ALA A 63 -2.49 -8.36 -6.73
N LYS A 64 -1.87 -9.51 -7.01
CA LYS A 64 -0.66 -9.59 -7.83
C LYS A 64 -0.89 -8.95 -9.20
N GLN A 65 -1.91 -9.39 -9.93
CA GLN A 65 -2.18 -8.89 -11.28
C GLN A 65 -2.33 -7.36 -11.30
N LEU A 66 -3.07 -6.79 -10.33
CA LEU A 66 -3.28 -5.35 -10.24
C LEU A 66 -1.99 -4.60 -9.90
N LEU A 67 -1.18 -5.08 -8.95
CA LEU A 67 0.10 -4.46 -8.61
C LEU A 67 1.00 -4.35 -9.85
N HIS A 68 1.16 -5.46 -10.57
CA HIS A 68 1.99 -5.53 -11.78
C HIS A 68 1.47 -4.61 -12.88
N GLN A 69 0.16 -4.51 -13.08
CA GLN A 69 -0.44 -3.58 -14.04
C GLN A 69 -0.23 -2.10 -13.67
N LEU A 70 -0.31 -1.76 -12.37
CA LEU A 70 -0.12 -0.39 -11.90
C LEU A 70 1.30 0.13 -12.15
N ILE A 71 2.28 -0.75 -12.05
CA ILE A 71 3.70 -0.40 -12.13
C ILE A 71 4.29 -0.59 -13.53
N GLU A 72 3.58 -1.29 -14.42
CA GLU A 72 4.02 -1.62 -15.78
C GLU A 72 4.50 -0.40 -16.57
N ASN A 73 3.79 0.74 -16.45
CA ASN A 73 4.06 1.94 -17.24
C ASN A 73 5.03 2.93 -16.58
N ASN A 74 5.53 2.64 -15.38
CA ASN A 74 6.49 3.50 -14.69
C ASN A 74 7.48 2.61 -13.93
N SER A 75 8.59 2.25 -14.55
CA SER A 75 9.57 1.32 -14.00
C SER A 75 10.29 1.80 -12.73
N THR A 76 10.25 3.11 -12.43
CA THR A 76 11.01 3.72 -11.32
C THR A 76 10.15 4.11 -10.11
N LEU A 77 8.82 4.10 -10.23
CA LEU A 77 7.89 4.52 -9.17
C LEU A 77 8.14 3.76 -7.85
N PRO A 78 8.56 4.37 -6.75
CA PRO A 78 8.72 3.66 -5.48
C PRO A 78 7.43 2.96 -5.03
N VAL A 79 7.56 1.79 -4.39
CA VAL A 79 6.43 0.96 -3.92
C VAL A 79 6.62 0.56 -2.46
N VAL A 80 5.58 0.75 -1.65
CA VAL A 80 5.49 0.23 -0.28
C VAL A 80 4.30 -0.72 -0.24
N VAL A 81 4.55 -2.01 -0.07
CA VAL A 81 3.51 -3.01 0.15
C VAL A 81 3.25 -3.16 1.65
N LEU A 82 2.00 -2.95 2.07
CA LEU A 82 1.57 -3.19 3.44
C LEU A 82 0.81 -4.53 3.49
N ALA A 83 1.47 -5.54 4.05
CA ALA A 83 0.86 -6.84 4.35
C ALA A 83 0.03 -6.70 5.62
N ASN A 84 -1.25 -6.36 5.48
CA ASN A 84 -2.13 -6.03 6.59
C ASN A 84 -2.78 -7.28 7.21
N LYS A 85 -3.33 -7.12 8.42
CA LYS A 85 -4.00 -8.19 9.21
C LYS A 85 -3.05 -9.31 9.69
N GLN A 86 -1.81 -8.95 9.99
CA GLN A 86 -0.80 -9.89 10.51
C GLN A 86 -1.12 -10.41 11.92
N ASP A 87 -2.12 -9.84 12.58
CA ASP A 87 -2.68 -10.29 13.87
C ASP A 87 -3.58 -11.53 13.74
N LEU A 88 -4.13 -11.79 12.54
CA LEU A 88 -5.09 -12.88 12.34
C LEU A 88 -4.39 -14.24 12.21
N GLU A 89 -5.02 -15.26 12.81
CA GLU A 89 -4.61 -16.64 12.62
C GLU A 89 -4.75 -17.05 11.15
N GLY A 90 -3.70 -17.67 10.61
CA GLY A 90 -3.65 -18.10 9.23
C GLY A 90 -3.26 -17.00 8.23
N ALA A 91 -2.94 -15.78 8.68
CA ALA A 91 -2.34 -14.77 7.82
C ALA A 91 -1.00 -15.26 7.23
N TYR A 92 -0.80 -15.04 5.94
CA TYR A 92 0.48 -15.24 5.28
C TYR A 92 1.57 -14.37 5.91
N CYS A 93 2.72 -14.99 6.19
CA CYS A 93 3.88 -14.24 6.67
C CYS A 93 4.50 -13.43 5.53
N ILE A 94 5.48 -12.58 5.86
CA ILE A 94 6.12 -11.67 4.90
C ILE A 94 6.71 -12.39 3.69
N THR A 95 7.33 -13.55 3.88
CA THR A 95 7.90 -14.34 2.77
C THR A 95 6.79 -14.90 1.88
N ASP A 96 5.68 -15.37 2.45
CA ASP A 96 4.56 -15.89 1.68
C ASP A 96 3.87 -14.79 0.86
N ILE A 97 3.73 -13.58 1.42
CA ILE A 97 3.19 -12.42 0.69
C ILE A 97 4.13 -12.00 -0.45
N HIS A 98 5.44 -11.97 -0.18
CA HIS A 98 6.44 -11.67 -1.18
C HIS A 98 6.33 -12.61 -2.39
N ASP A 99 6.17 -13.91 -2.13
CA ASP A 99 6.05 -14.93 -3.17
C ASP A 99 4.69 -14.88 -3.87
N ALA A 100 3.60 -14.73 -3.11
CA ALA A 100 2.24 -14.66 -3.65
C ALA A 100 2.04 -13.46 -4.60
N LEU A 101 2.69 -12.33 -4.32
CA LEU A 101 2.68 -11.14 -5.17
C LEU A 101 3.77 -11.15 -6.25
N ALA A 102 4.64 -12.16 -6.26
CA ALA A 102 5.81 -12.27 -7.12
C ALA A 102 6.63 -10.97 -7.16
N LEU A 103 7.00 -10.48 -5.98
CA LEU A 103 7.73 -9.22 -5.86
C LEU A 103 9.14 -9.31 -6.47
N SER A 104 9.73 -10.49 -6.54
CA SER A 104 11.01 -10.71 -7.26
C SER A 104 10.97 -10.31 -8.74
N ASP A 105 9.79 -10.33 -9.37
CA ASP A 105 9.63 -10.01 -10.79
C ASP A 105 9.58 -8.49 -11.04
N ILE A 106 9.46 -7.66 -9.99
CA ILE A 106 9.25 -6.21 -10.09
C ILE A 106 10.55 -5.44 -10.42
N GLY A 107 11.71 -6.09 -10.30
CA GLY A 107 13.02 -5.60 -10.74
C GLY A 107 13.66 -4.56 -9.82
N ASP A 108 15.00 -4.54 -9.82
CA ASP A 108 15.81 -3.83 -8.80
C ASP A 108 15.94 -2.31 -9.01
N LYS A 109 15.41 -1.78 -10.12
CA LYS A 109 15.53 -0.34 -10.46
C LYS A 109 14.62 0.55 -9.61
N ARG A 110 13.66 -0.03 -8.90
CA ARG A 110 12.67 0.65 -8.06
C ARG A 110 12.99 0.39 -6.60
N LYS A 111 12.84 1.43 -5.76
CA LYS A 111 12.78 1.23 -4.30
C LYS A 111 11.48 0.51 -3.94
N MET A 112 11.59 -0.67 -3.33
CA MET A 112 10.43 -1.46 -2.90
C MET A 112 10.60 -1.92 -1.46
N PHE A 113 9.52 -1.76 -0.67
CA PHE A 113 9.46 -2.19 0.72
C PHE A 113 8.23 -3.05 0.95
N LEU A 114 8.35 -4.06 1.81
CA LEU A 114 7.25 -4.90 2.25
C LEU A 114 7.22 -4.89 3.77
N ILE A 115 6.10 -4.44 4.35
CA ILE A 115 5.94 -4.26 5.80
C ILE A 115 4.69 -4.99 6.26
N GLY A 116 4.82 -5.83 7.27
CA GLY A 116 3.68 -6.43 7.96
C GLY A 116 3.02 -5.42 8.88
N THR A 117 1.72 -5.22 8.75
CA THR A 117 0.94 -4.30 9.58
C THR A 117 -0.30 -4.98 10.15
N HIS A 118 -0.79 -4.43 11.26
CA HIS A 118 -2.09 -4.77 11.82
C HIS A 118 -2.67 -3.56 12.56
N VAL A 119 -3.97 -3.59 12.77
CA VAL A 119 -4.71 -2.60 13.57
C VAL A 119 -4.63 -3.00 15.03
N ALA A 120 -4.46 -2.05 15.95
CA ALA A 120 -4.50 -2.37 17.37
C ALA A 120 -5.91 -2.81 17.79
N GLU A 121 -5.96 -3.83 18.66
CA GLU A 121 -7.19 -4.51 19.10
C GLU A 121 -8.23 -3.57 19.76
N ASP A 122 -7.82 -2.42 20.26
CA ASP A 122 -8.67 -1.49 21.02
C ASP A 122 -8.95 -0.15 20.30
N GLY A 123 -8.45 0.00 19.07
CA GLY A 123 -8.61 1.23 18.27
C GLY A 123 -7.98 2.50 18.90
N SER A 124 -7.23 2.36 20.00
CA SER A 124 -6.75 3.48 20.79
C SER A 124 -5.30 3.85 20.49
N GLU A 125 -4.49 2.89 20.02
CA GLU A 125 -3.08 3.11 19.68
C GLU A 125 -2.70 2.61 18.27
N ILE A 126 -1.83 3.35 17.59
CA ILE A 126 -1.24 2.91 16.31
C ILE A 126 -0.19 1.84 16.65
N SER A 127 -0.31 0.63 16.09
CA SER A 127 0.67 -0.44 16.29
C SER A 127 2.08 0.01 15.91
N SER A 128 3.12 -0.52 16.55
CA SER A 128 4.52 -0.16 16.24
C SER A 128 4.82 -0.31 14.75
N SER A 129 4.38 -1.42 14.15
CA SER A 129 4.51 -1.66 12.71
C SER A 129 3.91 -0.57 11.83
N MET A 130 2.81 0.03 12.28
CA MET A 130 2.15 1.12 11.57
C MET A 130 2.84 2.47 11.81
N LYS A 131 3.51 2.66 12.96
CA LYS A 131 4.42 3.80 13.20
C LYS A 131 5.65 3.69 12.28
N ASP A 132 6.26 2.52 12.19
CA ASP A 132 7.41 2.26 11.31
C ASP A 132 7.05 2.50 9.83
N ALA A 133 5.88 2.01 9.40
CA ALA A 133 5.36 2.26 8.05
C ALA A 133 5.16 3.75 7.77
N LYS A 134 4.66 4.53 8.75
CA LYS A 134 4.52 6.00 8.62
C LYS A 134 5.86 6.67 8.41
N GLU A 135 6.82 6.35 9.25
CA GLU A 135 8.15 6.96 9.23
C GLU A 135 8.84 6.70 7.90
N LEU A 136 8.79 5.44 7.43
CA LEU A 136 9.34 5.09 6.11
C LEU A 136 8.65 5.84 4.97
N ILE A 137 7.31 5.90 4.97
CA ILE A 137 6.54 6.61 3.93
C ILE A 137 6.90 8.10 3.93
N ALA A 138 7.04 8.71 5.10
CA ALA A 138 7.43 10.12 5.24
C ALA A 138 8.86 10.36 4.73
N GLU A 139 9.81 9.48 5.06
CA GLU A 139 11.19 9.56 4.58
C GLU A 139 11.26 9.46 3.06
N LEU A 140 10.60 8.44 2.47
CA LEU A 140 10.55 8.27 1.02
C LEU A 140 9.92 9.48 0.33
N PHE A 141 8.87 10.06 0.91
CA PHE A 141 8.25 11.26 0.35
C PHE A 141 9.21 12.45 0.32
N LEU A 142 10.01 12.66 1.38
CA LEU A 142 11.00 13.73 1.44
C LEU A 142 12.14 13.54 0.43
N GLU A 143 12.55 12.31 0.14
CA GLU A 143 13.56 12.03 -0.88
C GLU A 143 13.09 12.28 -2.32
N LEU A 144 11.77 12.28 -2.54
CA LEU A 144 11.15 12.41 -3.87
C LEU A 144 10.80 13.86 -4.24
N GLN A 145 11.07 14.82 -3.33
CA GLN A 145 10.95 16.26 -3.56
C GLN A 145 12.26 16.87 -4.06
#